data_AF-A0A450W9Z8-F1
#
_entry.id   AF-A0A450W9Z8-F1
#
_cell.length_a   1.000
_cell.length_b   1.000
_cell.length_c   1.000
_cell.angle_alpha   90.00
_cell.angle_beta   90.00
_cell.angle_gamma   90.00
#
_symmetry.space_group_name_H-M   'P 1'
#
loop_
_entity.id
_entity.type
_entity.pdbx_description
1 polymer ?
#
loop_
_entity_poly.entity_id
_entity_poly.type
_entity_poly.pdbx_seq_one_letter_code
_entity_poly.pdbx_strand_id
1 'polypeptide(L)' 'MITSPILQEKYRVQRKLAEEAGYDVRKHFELCRKIVAETEAEYGLKFKYGKREGGELGQ' A
#
# COMPACT_ATOMS: atom_id res chain seq x y z
N MET A 1 18.18 -11.23 10.25
CA MET A 1 16.98 -12.09 10.37
C MET A 1 15.78 -11.21 10.67
N ILE A 2 14.69 -11.35 9.93
CA ILE A 2 13.41 -10.72 10.32
C ILE A 2 12.84 -11.59 11.44
N THR A 3 12.71 -11.05 12.64
CA THR A 3 12.35 -11.80 13.85
C THR A 3 10.88 -11.71 14.22
N SER A 4 10.12 -10.85 13.54
CA SER A 4 8.69 -10.63 13.79
C SER A 4 7.85 -11.24 12.66
N PRO A 5 6.80 -12.03 12.99
CA PRO A 5 5.85 -12.54 12.01
C PRO A 5 5.21 -11.43 11.16
N ILE A 6 4.94 -10.27 11.77
CA ILE A 6 4.35 -9.12 11.08
C ILE A 6 5.32 -8.55 10.03
N LEU A 7 6.61 -8.42 10.37
CA LEU A 7 7.59 -7.96 9.40
C LEU A 7 7.76 -8.97 8.27
N GLN A 8 7.79 -10.27 8.57
CA GLN A 8 7.94 -11.29 7.53
C GLN A 8 6.79 -11.23 6.52
N GLU A 9 5.55 -11.12 7.01
CA GLU A 9 4.39 -11.04 6.14
C GLU A 9 4.36 -9.75 5.33
N LYS A 10 4.73 -8.61 5.94
CA LYS A 10 4.92 -7.35 5.23
C LYS A 10 5.87 -7.51 4.05
N TYR A 11 7.05 -8.10 4.25
CA TYR A 11 8.02 -8.29 3.18
C TYR A 11 7.54 -9.27 2.10
N ARG A 12 6.79 -10.31 2.49
CA ARG A 12 6.18 -11.25 1.55
C ARG A 12 5.20 -10.54 0.60
N VAL A 13 4.30 -9.74 1.17
CA VAL A 13 3.30 -8.97 0.40
C VAL A 13 4.00 -7.92 -0.48
N GLN A 14 4.97 -7.18 0.06
CA GLN A 14 5.71 -6.17 -0.70
C GLN A 14 6.42 -6.77 -1.92
N ARG A 15 7.04 -7.95 -1.77
CA ARG A 15 7.71 -8.63 -2.87
C ARG A 15 6.72 -9.04 -3.95
N LYS A 16 5.62 -9.69 -3.58
CA LYS A 16 4.57 -10.09 -4.51
C LYS A 16 4.02 -8.91 -5.31
N LEU A 17 3.76 -7.78 -4.66
CA LEU A 17 3.28 -6.56 -5.33
C LEU A 17 4.32 -5.92 -6.23
N ALA A 18 5.61 -6.02 -5.89
CA ALA A 18 6.68 -5.54 -6.76
C ALA A 18 6.81 -6.41 -8.02
N GLU A 19 6.70 -7.73 -7.87
CA GLU A 19 6.73 -8.69 -8.97
C GLU A 19 5.52 -8.52 -9.90
N GLU A 20 4.30 -8.40 -9.36
CA GLU A 20 3.09 -8.12 -10.15
C GLU A 20 3.13 -6.77 -10.87
N ALA A 21 3.74 -5.76 -10.26
CA ALA A 21 3.94 -4.46 -10.88
C ALA A 21 5.04 -4.46 -11.95
N GLY A 22 5.82 -5.54 -12.09
CA GLY A 22 7.01 -5.56 -12.94
C GLY A 22 8.04 -4.51 -12.49
N TYR A 23 8.11 -4.25 -11.18
CA TYR A 23 8.94 -3.21 -10.56
C TYR A 23 8.63 -1.77 -11.01
N ASP A 24 7.49 -1.53 -11.67
CA ASP A 24 7.01 -0.18 -11.97
C ASP A 24 6.39 0.46 -10.73
N VAL A 25 6.92 1.63 -10.34
CA VAL A 25 6.53 2.33 -9.11
C VAL A 25 5.06 2.80 -9.16
N ARG A 26 4.56 3.22 -10.33
CA ARG A 26 3.19 3.71 -10.47
C ARG A 26 2.20 2.55 -10.34
N LYS A 27 2.45 1.44 -11.06
CA LYS A 27 1.63 0.22 -10.96
C LYS A 27 1.66 -0.36 -9.55
N HIS A 28 2.81 -0.35 -8.89
CA HIS A 28 2.92 -0.80 -7.51
C HIS A 28 2.03 0.02 -6.57
N PHE A 29 2.00 1.35 -6.75
CA PHE A 29 1.13 2.23 -5.96
C PHE A 29 -0.36 1.99 -6.24
N GLU A 30 -0.74 1.74 -7.50
CA GLU A 30 -2.12 1.38 -7.88
C GLU A 30 -2.57 0.07 -7.22
N LEU A 31 -1.72 -0.97 -7.24
CA LEU A 31 -2.00 -2.25 -6.58
C LEU A 31 -2.15 -2.08 -5.06
N CYS A 32 -1.27 -1.30 -4.43
CA CYS A 32 -1.39 -0.98 -3.01
C CYS A 32 -2.71 -0.25 -2.72
N ARG A 33 -3.09 0.72 -3.55
CA ARG A 33 -4.34 1.48 -3.39
C ARG A 33 -5.57 0.58 -3.53
N LYS A 34 -5.53 -0.39 -4.46
CA LYS A 34 -6.60 -1.38 -4.65
C LYS A 34 -6.80 -2.25 -3.40
N ILE A 35 -5.73 -2.79 -2.83
CA ILE A 35 -5.80 -3.58 -1.59
C ILE A 35 -6.44 -2.80 -0.45
N VAL A 36 -6.05 -1.52 -0.30
CA VAL A 36 -6.64 -0.68 0.73
C VAL A 36 -8.13 -0.49 0.51
N ALA A 37 -8.56 -0.18 -0.73
CA ALA A 37 -9.98 0.00 -1.04
C ALA A 37 -10.79 -1.30 -0.81
N GLU A 38 -10.26 -2.46 -1.17
CA GLU A 38 -10.89 -3.76 -0.91
C GLU A 38 -11.01 -4.03 0.59
N THR A 39 -9.98 -3.70 1.37
CA THR A 39 -10.00 -3.83 2.84
C THR A 39 -11.01 -2.88 3.47
N GLU A 40 -11.11 -1.64 3.01
CA GLU A 40 -12.13 -0.68 3.46
C GLU A 40 -13.54 -1.22 3.22
N ALA A 41 -13.78 -1.82 2.05
CA ALA A 41 -15.06 -2.42 1.70
C ALA A 41 -15.38 -3.69 2.52
N GLU A 42 -14.40 -4.58 2.70
CA GLU A 42 -14.55 -5.84 3.43
C GLU A 42 -14.89 -5.62 4.91
N TYR A 43 -14.18 -4.69 5.56
CA TYR A 43 -14.32 -4.43 6.99
C TYR A 43 -15.22 -3.24 7.33
N GLY A 44 -15.83 -2.60 6.32
CA GLY A 44 -16.70 -1.43 6.53
C GLY A 44 -16.00 -0.26 7.22
N LEU A 45 -14.71 -0.10 7.01
CA LEU A 45 -13.86 0.91 7.65
C LEU A 45 -13.31 1.91 6.65
N LYS A 46 -12.82 3.05 7.14
CA LYS A 46 -12.14 4.05 6.31
C LYS A 46 -10.82 4.43 6.94
N PHE A 47 -9.73 4.20 6.23
CA PHE A 47 -8.41 4.61 6.69
C PHE A 47 -8.31 6.13 6.64
N LYS A 48 -7.95 6.73 7.79
CA LYS A 48 -7.65 8.16 7.86
C LYS A 48 -6.19 8.36 7.47
N TYR A 49 -5.96 9.01 6.35
CA TYR A 49 -4.64 9.49 5.97
C TYR A 49 -4.38 10.83 6.65
N GLY A 50 -3.12 11.06 7.06
CA GLY A 50 -2.71 12.36 7.55
C GLY A 50 -3.03 13.43 6.51
N LYS A 51 -3.65 14.54 6.95
CA LYS A 51 -3.78 15.71 6.08
C LYS A 51 -2.38 16.18 5.75
N ARG A 52 -2.03 16.22 4.47
CA ARG A 52 -0.79 16.83 4.01
C ARG A 52 -1.01 18.35 4.00
N GLU A 53 -0.79 19.00 5.13
CA GLU A 53 -0.71 20.46 5.13
C GLU A 53 0.55 20.87 4.34
N GLY A 54 0.39 21.69 3.29
CA GLY A 54 1.50 22.25 2.51
C GLY A 54 1.92 21.50 1.23
N GLY A 55 1.12 20.56 0.72
CA GLY A 55 1.38 19.91 -0.57
C GLY A 55 0.45 20.42 -1.67
N GLU A 56 0.70 21.61 -2.23
CA GLU A 56 0.05 22.01 -3.48
C GLU A 56 0.49 21.05 -4.59
N LEU A 57 -0.48 20.37 -5.21
CA LEU A 57 -0.30 19.77 -6.53
C LEU A 57 -0.16 20.95 -7.50
N GLY A 58 1.07 21.35 -7.78
CA GLY A 58 1.38 22.23 -8.91
C GLY A 58 0.72 21.66 -10.17
N GLN A 59 -0.09 22.50 -10.80
CA GLN A 59 -0.80 22.24 -12.06
C GLN A 59 0.19 21.96 -13.20
#